data_AF-A0A6M1E434-F1
#
_entry.id   AF-A0A6M1E434-F1
#
_cell.length_a   1.000
_cell.length_b   1.000
_cell.length_c   1.000
_cell.angle_alpha   90.00
_cell.angle_beta   90.00
_cell.angle_gamma   90.00
#
_symmetry.space_group_name_H-M   'P 1'
#
loop_
_entity.id
_entity.type
_entity.pdbx_description
1 polymer ?
#
loop_
_entity_poly.entity_id
_entity_poly.type
_entity_poly.pdbx_seq_one_letter_code
_entity_poly.pdbx_strand_id
1 'polypeptide(L)'
;MTFVKSISVLDTSIVTQNIGDEIIMDAVYSQLHEVFKDKLFVKIPTHEIIGLSGLSLIRNSQFGIVGGSNILSSAMNKYRQWKITLFQSLFIKQKIILLGVGWRDYQTRPNIVTRLLLKNLLNRNMLHSVRDSYTESKLRNIGFSNIINTSCPTMWNFTPQYCDKIPKTKSDTVVFTLTDYSKNIELDLFLINFLLEHYTNVYFWVQGRGDLNYLNELNVEIDRIKIVPPTLHAYTEFLEFTHCDYIGTRLHGGIRALQKNRRTIIVGIDNRAIEKKKDFNLNVIERKDLKIGLMKLVTEDLPTQIRIPLENINLWKNQFIQNDGNKSVS
;
A
#
# COMPACT_ATOMS: atom_id res chain seq x y z
N MET A 1 8.03 25.90 28.89
CA MET A 1 6.87 25.47 28.07
C MET A 1 7.08 24.02 27.67
N THR A 2 6.26 23.11 28.18
CA THR A 2 6.20 21.72 27.75
C THR A 2 5.57 21.67 26.36
N PHE A 3 6.40 21.65 25.31
CA PHE A 3 5.91 21.45 23.95
C PHE A 3 5.24 20.08 23.84
N VAL A 4 4.03 20.03 23.29
CA VAL A 4 3.38 18.77 22.89
C VAL A 4 4.33 18.06 21.93
N LYS A 5 4.78 16.84 22.27
CA LYS A 5 5.67 16.06 21.40
C LYS A 5 4.88 15.68 20.13
N SER A 6 5.35 16.13 18.97
CA SER A 6 4.76 15.78 17.67
C SER A 6 5.49 14.60 17.01
N ILE A 7 4.76 13.87 16.17
CA ILE A 7 5.31 12.90 15.22
C ILE A 7 5.12 13.47 13.81
N SER A 8 6.18 13.52 13.01
CA SER A 8 6.03 13.86 11.60
C SER A 8 5.62 12.62 10.82
N VAL A 9 4.55 12.69 10.04
CA VAL A 9 4.11 11.62 9.14
C VAL A 9 4.40 12.05 7.71
N LEU A 10 5.30 11.33 7.06
CA LEU A 10 5.61 11.50 5.65
C LEU A 10 4.52 10.80 4.85
N ASP A 11 3.60 11.62 4.34
CA ASP A 11 2.30 11.24 3.81
C ASP A 11 2.36 11.11 2.28
N THR A 12 2.17 9.89 1.78
CA THR A 12 2.23 9.59 0.34
C THR A 12 0.95 9.98 -0.39
N SER A 13 -0.14 10.28 0.32
CA SER A 13 -1.41 10.70 -0.29
C SER A 13 -1.41 12.18 -0.69
N ILE A 14 -0.49 12.98 -0.14
CA ILE A 14 -0.37 14.40 -0.50
C ILE A 14 0.38 14.53 -1.82
N VAL A 15 -0.24 15.22 -2.79
CA VAL A 15 0.27 15.41 -4.17
C VAL A 15 0.44 14.07 -4.92
N THR A 16 -0.46 13.12 -4.69
CA THR A 16 -0.57 11.89 -5.50
C THR A 16 -1.65 12.03 -6.57
N GLN A 17 -1.58 11.18 -7.60
CA GLN A 17 -2.62 10.98 -8.62
C GLN A 17 -3.18 9.56 -8.56
N ASN A 18 -2.86 8.82 -7.51
CA ASN A 18 -3.23 7.44 -7.31
C ASN A 18 -3.96 7.30 -5.97
N ILE A 19 -5.27 7.08 -6.03
CA ILE A 19 -6.13 6.92 -4.84
C ILE A 19 -5.70 5.71 -3.99
N GLY A 20 -4.94 4.78 -4.56
CA GLY A 20 -4.31 3.70 -3.81
C GLY A 20 -3.39 4.18 -2.68
N ASP A 21 -2.76 5.35 -2.80
CA ASP A 21 -1.97 5.94 -1.72
C ASP A 21 -2.85 6.50 -0.59
N GLU A 22 -4.05 6.99 -0.88
CA GLU A 22 -5.04 7.38 0.14
C GLU A 22 -5.51 6.17 0.95
N ILE A 23 -5.78 5.02 0.29
CA ILE A 23 -6.13 3.77 0.98
C ILE A 23 -5.04 3.35 1.96
N ILE A 24 -3.79 3.48 1.55
CA ILE A 24 -2.63 3.15 2.39
C ILE A 24 -2.56 4.11 3.57
N MET A 25 -2.68 5.42 3.32
CA MET A 25 -2.51 6.43 4.36
C MET A 25 -3.67 6.41 5.36
N ASP A 26 -4.90 6.11 4.94
CA ASP A 26 -6.03 5.85 5.83
C ASP A 26 -5.70 4.74 6.84
N ALA A 27 -5.18 3.60 6.36
CA ALA A 27 -4.74 2.51 7.23
C ALA A 27 -3.54 2.90 8.11
N VAL A 28 -2.55 3.63 7.57
CA VAL A 28 -1.40 4.13 8.34
C VAL A 28 -1.86 5.00 9.50
N TYR A 29 -2.73 5.98 9.27
CA TYR A 29 -3.22 6.85 10.33
C TYR A 29 -4.02 6.09 11.37
N SER A 30 -4.91 5.17 10.96
CA SER A 30 -5.62 4.28 11.88
C SER A 30 -4.66 3.54 12.81
N GLN A 31 -3.61 2.91 12.26
CA GLN A 31 -2.62 2.19 13.06
C GLN A 31 -1.75 3.11 13.93
N LEU A 32 -1.41 4.31 13.46
CA LEU A 32 -0.65 5.27 14.25
C LEU A 32 -1.46 5.84 15.41
N HIS A 33 -2.77 6.06 15.26
CA HIS A 33 -3.63 6.52 16.34
C HIS A 33 -3.77 5.49 17.48
N GLU A 34 -3.69 4.20 17.18
CA GLU A 34 -3.62 3.15 18.21
C GLU A 34 -2.33 3.23 19.04
N VAL A 35 -1.20 3.55 18.39
CA VAL A 35 0.13 3.61 19.01
C VAL A 35 0.36 4.94 19.73
N PHE A 36 -0.13 6.04 19.16
CA PHE A 36 0.12 7.41 19.63
C PHE A 36 -1.20 8.13 19.92
N LYS A 37 -1.76 7.89 21.10
CA LYS A 37 -3.06 8.45 21.50
C LYS A 37 -3.02 9.97 21.74
N ASP A 38 -1.91 10.47 22.30
CA ASP A 38 -1.80 11.86 22.77
C ASP A 38 -0.74 12.68 22.02
N LYS A 39 -0.39 12.29 20.79
CA LYS A 39 0.63 13.00 19.99
C LYS A 39 -0.02 13.72 18.81
N LEU A 40 0.50 14.90 18.49
CA LEU A 40 0.14 15.62 17.28
C LEU A 40 0.85 15.00 16.06
N PHE A 41 0.10 14.72 14.99
CA PHE A 41 0.66 14.32 13.71
C PHE A 41 0.84 15.51 12.78
N VAL A 42 2.09 15.77 12.40
CA VAL A 42 2.45 16.79 11.41
C VAL A 42 2.61 16.11 10.05
N LYS A 43 1.76 16.44 9.09
CA LYS A 43 1.77 15.81 7.76
C LYS A 43 2.81 16.49 6.86
N ILE A 44 3.70 15.71 6.26
CA ILE A 44 4.76 16.18 5.36
C ILE A 44 4.62 15.42 4.03
N PRO A 45 4.49 16.09 2.87
CA PRO A 45 4.38 15.41 1.59
C PRO A 45 5.68 14.68 1.21
N THR A 46 5.56 13.52 0.56
CA THR A 46 6.72 12.80 0.00
C THR A 46 6.95 13.08 -1.48
N HIS A 47 5.89 13.46 -2.21
CA HIS A 47 5.91 13.68 -3.67
C HIS A 47 6.40 15.08 -4.06
N GLU A 48 6.78 15.91 -3.10
CA GLU A 48 7.35 17.25 -3.28
C GLU A 48 8.66 17.42 -2.52
N ILE A 49 9.46 18.41 -2.94
CA ILE A 49 10.69 18.75 -2.25
C ILE A 49 10.31 19.37 -0.91
N ILE A 50 10.82 18.80 0.18
CA ILE A 50 10.52 19.28 1.53
C ILE A 50 11.20 20.65 1.79
N GLY A 51 10.41 21.71 1.89
CA GLY A 51 10.90 23.05 2.22
C GLY A 51 11.50 23.14 3.65
N LEU A 52 12.17 24.27 3.94
CA LEU A 52 12.84 24.49 5.23
C LEU A 52 11.88 24.34 6.43
N SER A 53 10.64 24.82 6.30
CA SER A 53 9.61 24.66 7.35
C SER A 53 9.30 23.19 7.62
N GLY A 54 9.13 22.37 6.57
CA GLY A 54 8.92 20.93 6.71
C GLY A 54 10.10 20.20 7.34
N LEU A 55 11.33 20.55 6.94
CA LEU A 55 12.55 20.00 7.56
C LEU A 55 12.66 20.38 9.04
N SER A 56 12.31 21.63 9.38
CA SER A 56 12.27 22.10 10.78
C SER A 56 11.25 21.31 11.61
N LEU A 57 10.05 21.08 11.06
CA LEU A 57 9.00 20.28 11.70
C LEU A 57 9.45 18.83 11.93
N ILE A 58 10.10 18.18 10.96
CA ILE A 58 10.67 16.83 11.12
C ILE A 58 11.74 16.83 12.22
N ARG A 59 12.62 17.83 12.22
CA ARG A 59 13.70 17.92 13.20
C ARG A 59 13.17 18.14 14.63
N ASN A 60 12.13 18.95 14.79
CA ASN A 60 11.54 19.24 16.10
C ASN A 60 10.57 18.15 16.58
N SER A 61 10.08 17.30 15.67
CA SER A 61 9.32 16.10 16.03
C SER A 61 10.22 15.07 16.71
N GLN A 62 9.62 14.20 17.53
CA GLN A 62 10.36 13.12 18.22
C GLN A 62 11.06 12.21 17.19
N PHE A 63 10.31 11.77 16.19
CA PHE A 63 10.79 11.09 14.99
C PHE A 63 9.83 11.36 13.82
N GLY A 64 10.25 10.96 12.62
CA GLY A 64 9.39 10.90 11.45
C GLY A 64 8.97 9.46 11.16
N ILE A 65 7.73 9.26 10.73
CA ILE A 65 7.21 7.99 10.24
C ILE A 65 6.97 8.12 8.75
N VAL A 66 7.53 7.22 7.95
CA VAL A 66 7.14 7.04 6.55
C VAL A 66 6.22 5.83 6.48
N GLY A 67 4.96 6.09 6.14
CA GLY A 67 3.94 5.06 6.02
C GLY A 67 3.77 4.59 4.57
N GLY A 68 3.91 3.29 4.36
CA GLY A 68 3.37 2.61 3.20
C GLY A 68 4.00 2.89 1.83
N SER A 69 3.18 2.65 0.80
CA SER A 69 3.44 2.70 -0.64
C SER A 69 4.71 1.96 -1.09
N ASN A 70 5.17 2.23 -2.31
CA ASN A 70 6.35 1.64 -2.94
C ASN A 70 7.52 2.64 -3.01
N ILE A 71 7.67 3.40 -1.92
CA ILE A 71 8.49 4.62 -1.82
C ILE A 71 10.00 4.39 -1.92
N LEU A 72 10.48 3.16 -1.68
CA LEU A 72 11.91 2.81 -1.75
C LEU A 72 12.29 2.32 -3.15
N SER A 73 13.50 2.64 -3.62
CA SER A 73 14.01 2.12 -4.89
C SER A 73 15.53 2.06 -4.90
N SER A 74 16.12 1.30 -5.83
CA SER A 74 17.58 1.18 -6.00
C SER A 74 18.23 2.45 -6.57
N ALA A 75 17.42 3.40 -7.06
CA ALA A 75 17.87 4.66 -7.62
C ALA A 75 16.94 5.81 -7.22
N MET A 76 16.87 6.12 -5.92
CA MET A 76 15.99 7.18 -5.38
C MET A 76 16.31 8.59 -5.92
N ASN A 77 17.52 8.80 -6.43
CA ASN A 77 17.89 10.03 -7.13
C ASN A 77 17.21 10.19 -8.51
N LYS A 78 16.84 9.07 -9.15
CA LYS A 78 16.13 9.02 -10.43
C LYS A 78 14.62 8.87 -10.23
N TYR A 79 14.21 7.93 -9.39
CA TYR A 79 12.81 7.65 -9.10
C TYR A 79 12.40 8.35 -7.81
N ARG A 80 11.60 9.41 -7.94
CA ARG A 80 11.32 10.34 -6.84
C ARG A 80 9.89 10.24 -6.32
N GLN A 81 9.46 9.03 -5.90
CA GLN A 81 8.27 8.91 -5.03
C GLN A 81 8.54 9.52 -3.64
N TRP A 82 9.80 9.45 -3.21
CA TRP A 82 10.33 10.26 -2.12
C TRP A 82 11.24 11.34 -2.70
N LYS A 83 10.72 12.55 -2.87
CA LYS A 83 11.50 13.72 -3.33
C LYS A 83 12.34 14.27 -2.18
N ILE A 84 13.44 13.57 -1.91
CA ILE A 84 14.39 13.95 -0.87
C ILE A 84 15.82 13.96 -1.39
N THR A 85 16.54 15.03 -1.09
CA THR A 85 17.94 15.22 -1.50
C THR A 85 18.90 14.71 -0.43
N LEU A 86 20.16 14.47 -0.82
CA LEU A 86 21.21 14.12 0.13
C LEU A 86 21.45 15.24 1.16
N PHE A 87 21.33 16.51 0.76
CA PHE A 87 21.41 17.63 1.67
C PHE A 87 20.29 17.56 2.72
N GLN A 88 19.03 17.37 2.30
CA GLN A 88 17.90 17.24 3.22
C GLN A 88 18.06 16.05 4.18
N SER A 89 18.60 14.92 3.72
CA SER A 89 18.84 13.77 4.61
C SER A 89 19.87 14.05 5.69
N LEU A 90 20.90 14.86 5.39
CA LEU A 90 21.86 15.34 6.38
C LEU A 90 21.24 16.30 7.41
N PHE A 91 20.12 16.96 7.09
CA PHE A 91 19.36 17.78 8.06
C PHE A 91 18.45 16.93 8.95
N ILE A 92 17.82 15.89 8.39
CA ILE A 92 16.89 15.01 9.11
C ILE A 92 17.62 14.10 10.10
N LYS A 93 18.84 13.63 9.77
CA LYS A 93 19.75 12.90 10.67
C LYS A 93 19.12 11.71 11.41
N GLN A 94 18.85 10.63 10.69
CA GLN A 94 18.48 9.32 11.27
C GLN A 94 17.20 9.36 12.13
N LYS A 95 16.27 10.26 11.80
CA LYS A 95 14.99 10.43 12.51
C LYS A 95 13.84 9.61 11.95
N ILE A 96 13.99 9.03 10.76
CA ILE A 96 12.89 8.40 10.07
C ILE A 96 12.78 6.93 10.47
N ILE A 97 11.56 6.49 10.77
CA ILE A 97 11.18 5.10 11.01
C ILE A 97 10.20 4.70 9.91
N LEU A 98 10.30 3.46 9.45
CA LEU A 98 9.48 2.96 8.34
C LEU A 98 8.28 2.20 8.92
N LEU A 99 7.12 2.35 8.28
CA LEU A 99 5.87 1.67 8.59
C LEU A 99 5.30 1.04 7.31
N GLY A 100 5.53 -0.25 7.12
CA GLY A 100 4.98 -1.06 6.04
C GLY A 100 5.30 -0.51 4.65
N VAL A 101 6.50 0.01 4.47
CA VAL A 101 6.97 0.54 3.19
C VAL A 101 7.44 -0.58 2.28
N GLY A 102 7.45 -0.33 0.97
CA GLY A 102 7.93 -1.30 -0.02
C GLY A 102 8.96 -0.77 -1.00
N TRP A 103 9.68 -1.71 -1.60
CA TRP A 103 10.54 -1.49 -2.75
C TRP A 103 9.71 -1.42 -4.03
N ARG A 104 10.04 -0.46 -4.90
CA ARG A 104 9.24 -0.07 -6.07
C ARG A 104 8.92 -1.24 -6.99
N ASP A 105 9.97 -1.86 -7.52
CA ASP A 105 9.96 -2.91 -8.54
C ASP A 105 11.06 -3.92 -8.23
N TYR A 106 11.10 -5.03 -8.97
CA TYR A 106 12.27 -5.90 -8.97
C TYR A 106 13.47 -5.19 -9.60
N GLN A 107 14.42 -4.78 -8.77
CA GLN A 107 15.59 -3.99 -9.16
C GLN A 107 16.88 -4.67 -8.76
N THR A 108 18.00 -4.24 -9.34
CA THR A 108 19.35 -4.63 -8.93
C THR A 108 19.73 -3.99 -7.59
N ARG A 109 21.01 -4.10 -7.18
CA ARG A 109 21.49 -3.55 -5.90
C ARG A 109 21.32 -2.02 -5.86
N PRO A 110 20.95 -1.43 -4.71
CA PRO A 110 20.81 0.02 -4.59
C PRO A 110 22.13 0.75 -4.86
N ASN A 111 22.07 1.84 -5.62
CA ASN A 111 23.23 2.66 -5.96
C ASN A 111 23.80 3.38 -4.72
N ILE A 112 25.02 3.91 -4.85
CA ILE A 112 25.75 4.55 -3.72
C ILE A 112 24.92 5.69 -3.12
N VAL A 113 24.31 6.52 -3.97
CA VAL A 113 23.50 7.67 -3.56
C VAL A 113 22.31 7.23 -2.69
N THR A 114 21.58 6.20 -3.14
CA THR A 114 20.44 5.63 -2.39
C THR A 114 20.90 5.07 -1.05
N ARG A 115 22.01 4.31 -1.02
CA ARG A 115 22.53 3.74 0.23
C ARG A 115 22.90 4.83 1.23
N LEU A 116 23.58 5.89 0.77
CA LEU A 116 23.97 7.01 1.63
C LEU A 116 22.74 7.78 2.13
N LEU A 117 21.77 8.02 1.25
CA LEU A 117 20.51 8.68 1.57
C LEU A 117 19.74 7.91 2.65
N LEU A 118 19.55 6.59 2.48
CA LEU A 118 18.86 5.77 3.47
C LEU A 118 19.62 5.73 4.80
N LYS A 119 20.95 5.60 4.79
CA LYS A 119 21.78 5.64 6.02
C LYS A 119 21.71 6.97 6.77
N ASN A 120 21.44 8.07 6.07
CA ASN A 120 21.28 9.39 6.68
C ASN A 120 19.84 9.65 7.16
N LEU A 121 18.84 9.01 6.57
CA LEU A 121 17.42 9.20 6.92
C LEU A 121 16.96 8.28 8.03
N LEU A 122 17.27 6.98 7.91
CA LEU A 122 16.68 5.93 8.71
C LEU A 122 17.32 5.86 10.10
N ASN A 123 16.48 5.67 11.11
CA ASN A 123 16.90 5.49 12.49
C ASN A 123 17.72 4.20 12.66
N ARG A 124 18.78 4.22 13.47
CA ARG A 124 19.65 3.04 13.66
C ARG A 124 19.25 2.13 14.81
N ASN A 125 18.41 2.62 15.71
CA ASN A 125 18.10 1.95 16.99
C ASN A 125 16.65 1.42 17.03
N MET A 126 15.77 1.98 16.21
CA MET A 126 14.35 1.65 16.14
C MET A 126 14.09 0.60 15.05
N LEU A 127 13.11 -0.29 15.25
CA LEU A 127 12.70 -1.25 14.24
C LEU A 127 11.98 -0.57 13.09
N HIS A 128 12.38 -0.92 11.86
CA HIS A 128 11.72 -0.52 10.63
C HIS A 128 10.77 -1.60 10.15
N SER A 129 9.54 -1.20 9.87
CA SER A 129 8.51 -2.06 9.33
C SER A 129 8.49 -1.93 7.79
N VAL A 130 8.57 -3.07 7.10
CA VAL A 130 8.43 -3.19 5.64
C VAL A 130 7.25 -4.10 5.30
N ARG A 131 6.75 -3.99 4.07
CA ARG A 131 5.51 -4.67 3.65
C ARG A 131 5.69 -6.05 3.03
N ASP A 132 6.92 -6.42 2.71
CA ASP A 132 7.25 -7.69 2.03
C ASP A 132 8.71 -8.10 2.26
N SER A 133 8.98 -9.40 2.13
CA SER A 133 10.27 -10.07 2.32
C SER A 133 11.30 -9.61 1.29
N TYR A 134 10.86 -9.25 0.08
CA TYR A 134 11.71 -8.64 -0.92
C TYR A 134 12.32 -7.31 -0.44
N THR A 135 11.49 -6.42 0.10
CA THR A 135 11.93 -5.13 0.65
C THR A 135 12.84 -5.33 1.85
N GLU A 136 12.51 -6.28 2.73
CA GLU A 136 13.35 -6.66 3.86
C GLU A 136 14.74 -7.08 3.40
N SER A 137 14.82 -8.01 2.45
CA SER A 137 16.07 -8.48 1.86
C SER A 137 16.88 -7.34 1.24
N LYS A 138 16.24 -6.40 0.53
CA LYS A 138 16.93 -5.23 -0.05
C LYS A 138 17.58 -4.33 1.00
N LEU A 139 16.89 -4.06 2.10
CA LEU A 139 17.44 -3.23 3.19
C LEU A 139 18.53 -3.97 3.98
N ARG A 140 18.36 -5.26 4.24
CA ARG A 140 19.41 -6.09 4.86
C ARG A 140 20.69 -6.11 4.04
N ASN A 141 20.56 -6.27 2.72
CA ASN A 141 21.70 -6.29 1.79
C ASN A 141 22.52 -4.98 1.73
N ILE A 142 21.95 -3.85 2.18
CA ILE A 142 22.66 -2.56 2.27
C ILE A 142 23.11 -2.22 3.71
N GLY A 143 22.92 -3.14 4.65
CA GLY A 143 23.51 -3.11 6.00
C GLY A 143 22.57 -2.72 7.13
N PHE A 144 21.23 -2.76 6.93
CA PHE A 144 20.29 -2.56 8.03
C PHE A 144 19.95 -3.90 8.70
N SER A 145 20.18 -4.02 10.01
CA SER A 145 19.83 -5.20 10.80
C SER A 145 18.46 -5.09 11.48
N ASN A 146 18.00 -3.86 11.72
CA ASN A 146 16.77 -3.48 12.42
C ASN A 146 15.54 -3.40 11.49
N ILE A 147 15.40 -4.33 10.55
CA ILE A 147 14.27 -4.40 9.60
C ILE A 147 13.41 -5.62 9.92
N ILE A 148 12.09 -5.48 9.87
CA ILE A 148 11.14 -6.58 10.02
C ILE A 148 9.99 -6.46 9.02
N ASN A 149 9.59 -7.59 8.42
CA ASN A 149 8.41 -7.64 7.57
C ASN A 149 7.13 -7.72 8.42
N THR A 150 6.32 -6.67 8.36
CA THR A 150 5.06 -6.57 9.10
C THR A 150 3.84 -6.65 8.19
N SER A 151 4.01 -6.94 6.89
CA SER A 151 3.00 -6.69 5.85
C SER A 151 2.62 -5.20 5.68
N CYS A 152 1.76 -4.91 4.72
CA CYS A 152 1.24 -3.56 4.48
C CYS A 152 0.22 -3.18 5.56
N PRO A 153 0.19 -1.93 6.08
CA PRO A 153 -0.74 -1.53 7.15
C PRO A 153 -2.21 -1.73 6.78
N THR A 154 -2.52 -1.67 5.49
CA THR A 154 -3.86 -1.96 4.94
C THR A 154 -4.32 -3.40 5.18
N MET A 155 -3.43 -4.30 5.57
CA MET A 155 -3.70 -5.72 5.77
C MET A 155 -3.69 -6.15 7.24
N TRP A 156 -3.29 -5.29 8.18
CA TRP A 156 -3.02 -5.69 9.56
C TRP A 156 -4.23 -6.23 10.32
N ASN A 157 -5.45 -5.90 9.88
CA ASN A 157 -6.70 -6.33 10.49
C ASN A 157 -7.26 -7.64 9.92
N PHE A 158 -6.60 -8.29 8.95
CA PHE A 158 -7.05 -9.57 8.37
C PHE A 158 -6.72 -10.75 9.29
N THR A 159 -7.41 -10.84 10.42
CA THR A 159 -7.38 -12.04 11.28
C THR A 159 -8.09 -13.22 10.59
N PRO A 160 -7.86 -14.48 11.02
CA PRO A 160 -8.63 -15.62 10.51
C PRO A 160 -10.14 -15.40 10.60
N GLN A 161 -10.62 -14.90 11.75
CA GLN A 161 -12.04 -14.62 11.98
C GLN A 161 -12.59 -13.50 11.08
N TYR A 162 -11.74 -12.54 10.69
CA TYR A 162 -12.12 -11.54 9.71
C TYR A 162 -12.22 -12.16 8.31
N CYS A 163 -11.21 -12.95 7.92
CA CYS A 163 -11.18 -13.61 6.61
C CYS A 163 -12.37 -14.57 6.39
N ASP A 164 -12.83 -15.24 7.45
CA ASP A 164 -13.99 -16.14 7.39
C ASP A 164 -15.31 -15.42 7.07
N LYS A 165 -15.40 -14.10 7.32
CA LYS A 165 -16.57 -13.28 6.97
C LYS A 165 -16.62 -12.91 5.49
N ILE A 166 -15.51 -13.10 4.77
CA ILE A 166 -15.42 -12.75 3.35
C ILE A 166 -16.11 -13.87 2.55
N PRO A 167 -17.06 -13.54 1.65
CA PRO A 167 -17.76 -14.51 0.83
C PRO A 167 -16.79 -15.38 0.02
N LYS A 168 -17.08 -16.69 -0.02
CA LYS A 168 -16.29 -17.68 -0.76
C LYS A 168 -16.85 -17.92 -2.16
N THR A 169 -18.17 -17.83 -2.29
CA THR A 169 -18.93 -18.01 -3.51
C THR A 169 -19.00 -16.71 -4.31
N LYS A 170 -19.06 -16.84 -5.63
CA LYS A 170 -19.19 -15.74 -6.59
C LYS A 170 -20.49 -14.94 -6.37
N SER A 171 -20.39 -13.62 -6.56
CA SER A 171 -21.54 -12.70 -6.68
C SER A 171 -22.04 -12.54 -8.14
N ASP A 172 -23.26 -12.05 -8.32
CA ASP A 172 -23.77 -11.63 -9.63
C ASP A 172 -23.21 -10.26 -10.09
N THR A 173 -22.62 -9.51 -9.16
CA THR A 173 -22.01 -8.20 -9.42
C THR A 173 -20.51 -8.26 -9.28
N VAL A 174 -19.79 -7.60 -10.18
CA VAL A 174 -18.34 -7.40 -10.09
C VAL A 174 -17.98 -5.93 -10.20
N VAL A 175 -17.01 -5.49 -9.40
CA VAL A 175 -16.26 -4.26 -9.64
C VAL A 175 -14.85 -4.61 -10.07
N PHE A 176 -14.39 -3.99 -11.15
CA PHE A 176 -13.06 -4.21 -11.71
C PHE A 176 -12.26 -2.92 -11.83
N THR A 177 -10.96 -3.10 -12.01
CA THR A 177 -10.00 -1.99 -12.20
C THR A 177 -8.94 -2.37 -13.22
N LEU A 178 -8.46 -1.34 -13.92
CA LEU A 178 -7.34 -1.41 -14.86
C LEU A 178 -6.19 -0.52 -14.36
N THR A 179 -5.00 -0.71 -14.92
CA THR A 179 -3.81 0.06 -14.57
C THR A 179 -3.23 0.71 -15.82
N ASP A 180 -3.56 1.98 -16.01
CA ASP A 180 -3.18 2.81 -17.15
C ASP A 180 -1.68 2.84 -17.50
N TYR A 181 -0.80 2.71 -16.51
CA TYR A 181 0.66 2.73 -16.72
C TYR A 181 1.27 1.35 -17.01
N SER A 182 0.49 0.26 -17.00
CA SER A 182 0.96 -1.11 -17.23
C SER A 182 0.01 -1.88 -18.16
N LYS A 183 -0.43 -1.21 -19.24
CA LYS A 183 -1.38 -1.75 -20.22
C LYS A 183 -0.94 -3.10 -20.78
N ASN A 184 -1.89 -4.02 -20.95
CA ASN A 184 -1.75 -5.19 -21.80
C ASN A 184 -3.09 -5.41 -22.51
N ILE A 185 -3.22 -4.81 -23.69
CA ILE A 185 -4.49 -4.73 -24.44
C ILE A 185 -5.15 -6.11 -24.57
N GLU A 186 -4.39 -7.14 -24.95
CA GLU A 186 -4.93 -8.49 -25.14
C GLU A 186 -5.54 -9.08 -23.86
N LEU A 187 -4.81 -9.01 -22.74
CA LEU A 187 -5.24 -9.62 -21.47
C LEU A 187 -6.28 -8.76 -20.75
N ASP A 188 -6.21 -7.44 -20.91
CA ASP A 188 -7.18 -6.50 -20.32
C ASP A 188 -8.52 -6.57 -21.10
N LEU A 189 -8.51 -6.75 -22.42
CA LEU A 189 -9.72 -7.08 -23.21
C LEU A 189 -10.32 -8.42 -22.80
N PHE A 190 -9.47 -9.45 -22.66
CA PHE A 190 -9.92 -10.76 -22.19
C PHE A 190 -10.61 -10.65 -20.83
N LEU A 191 -10.02 -9.90 -19.88
CA LEU A 191 -10.62 -9.67 -18.57
C LEU A 191 -12.02 -9.06 -18.70
N ILE A 192 -12.16 -7.95 -19.44
CA ILE A 192 -13.43 -7.24 -19.55
C ILE A 192 -14.51 -8.12 -20.17
N ASN A 193 -14.19 -8.80 -21.29
CA ASN A 193 -15.15 -9.67 -21.98
C ASN A 193 -15.57 -10.84 -21.08
N PHE A 194 -14.62 -11.45 -20.37
CA PHE A 194 -14.92 -12.49 -19.39
C PHE A 194 -15.88 -11.97 -18.30
N LEU A 195 -15.64 -10.76 -17.77
CA LEU A 195 -16.50 -10.18 -16.74
C LEU A 195 -17.92 -9.88 -17.26
N LEU A 196 -18.03 -9.35 -18.49
CA LEU A 196 -19.31 -9.08 -19.15
C LEU A 196 -20.10 -10.35 -19.47
N GLU A 197 -19.43 -11.48 -19.69
CA GLU A 197 -20.05 -12.78 -19.94
C GLU A 197 -20.53 -13.45 -18.65
N HIS A 198 -19.76 -13.33 -17.56
CA HIS A 198 -19.98 -14.10 -16.34
C HIS A 198 -20.64 -13.34 -15.19
N TYR A 199 -20.81 -12.02 -15.29
CA TYR A 199 -21.48 -11.21 -14.26
C TYR A 199 -22.65 -10.43 -14.87
N THR A 200 -23.74 -10.35 -14.11
CA THR A 200 -24.94 -9.60 -14.49
C THR A 200 -24.71 -8.10 -14.43
N ASN A 201 -23.99 -7.64 -13.39
CA ASN A 201 -23.66 -6.23 -13.21
C ASN A 201 -22.15 -6.03 -13.18
N VAL A 202 -21.63 -5.21 -14.10
CA VAL A 202 -20.21 -4.89 -14.19
C VAL A 202 -19.97 -3.43 -13.87
N TYR A 203 -19.15 -3.17 -12.87
CA TYR A 203 -18.75 -1.84 -12.45
C TYR A 203 -17.26 -1.63 -12.69
N PHE A 204 -16.87 -0.46 -13.16
CA PHE A 204 -15.48 -0.06 -13.29
C PHE A 204 -15.15 1.04 -12.28
N TRP A 205 -14.18 0.79 -11.41
CA TRP A 205 -13.68 1.83 -10.51
C TRP A 205 -12.43 2.49 -11.08
N VAL A 206 -12.51 3.80 -11.26
CA VAL A 206 -11.41 4.64 -11.75
C VAL A 206 -10.50 5.00 -10.57
N GLN A 207 -9.37 4.29 -10.41
CA GLN A 207 -8.44 4.55 -9.30
C GLN A 207 -7.35 5.58 -9.65
N GLY A 208 -6.82 5.51 -10.87
CA GLY A 208 -5.79 6.41 -11.40
C GLY A 208 -6.32 7.31 -12.50
N ARG A 209 -5.70 8.47 -12.67
CA ARG A 209 -6.13 9.51 -13.63
C ARG A 209 -6.30 9.02 -15.08
N GLY A 210 -5.55 8.00 -15.50
CA GLY A 210 -5.57 7.48 -16.87
C GLY A 210 -6.47 6.27 -17.06
N ASP A 211 -7.09 5.74 -15.99
CA ASP A 211 -7.80 4.45 -16.05
C ASP A 211 -9.05 4.52 -16.93
N LEU A 212 -9.82 5.60 -16.84
CA LEU A 212 -11.00 5.79 -17.68
C LEU A 212 -10.64 6.00 -19.15
N ASN A 213 -9.57 6.77 -19.42
CA ASN A 213 -9.06 6.92 -20.79
C ASN A 213 -8.61 5.58 -21.35
N TYR A 214 -7.91 4.77 -20.54
CA TYR A 214 -7.48 3.45 -20.97
C TYR A 214 -8.66 2.51 -21.25
N LEU A 215 -9.71 2.52 -20.41
CA LEU A 215 -10.92 1.75 -20.69
C LEU A 215 -11.55 2.14 -22.04
N ASN A 216 -11.63 3.45 -22.32
CA ASN A 216 -12.17 3.95 -23.59
C ASN A 216 -11.31 3.53 -24.80
N GLU A 217 -9.98 3.50 -24.66
CA GLU A 217 -9.07 3.04 -25.72
C GLU A 217 -9.28 1.56 -26.10
N LEU A 218 -9.81 0.74 -25.19
CA LEU A 218 -10.03 -0.69 -25.44
C LEU A 218 -11.26 -0.96 -26.32
N ASN A 219 -12.10 0.04 -26.64
CA ASN A 219 -13.28 -0.11 -27.50
C ASN A 219 -14.21 -1.28 -27.10
N VAL A 220 -14.44 -1.44 -25.79
CA VAL A 220 -15.36 -2.44 -25.23
C VAL A 220 -16.80 -1.96 -25.24
N GLU A 221 -17.76 -2.84 -24.94
CA GLU A 221 -19.19 -2.51 -24.75
C GLU A 221 -19.39 -1.63 -23.50
N ILE A 222 -18.96 -0.37 -23.57
CA ILE A 222 -18.92 0.56 -22.44
C ILE A 222 -20.30 0.81 -21.81
N ASP A 223 -21.37 0.73 -22.60
CA ASP A 223 -22.76 0.91 -22.14
C ASP A 223 -23.19 -0.17 -21.13
N ARG A 224 -22.49 -1.31 -21.11
CA ARG A 224 -22.73 -2.40 -20.14
C ARG A 224 -21.88 -2.26 -18.87
N ILE A 225 -21.07 -1.21 -18.76
CA ILE A 225 -20.14 -0.99 -17.66
C ILE A 225 -20.54 0.29 -16.90
N LYS A 226 -20.88 0.13 -15.63
CA LYS A 226 -21.23 1.26 -14.75
C LYS A 226 -19.97 1.85 -14.12
N ILE A 227 -19.78 3.16 -14.19
CA ILE A 227 -18.58 3.81 -13.64
C ILE A 227 -18.80 4.15 -12.16
N VAL A 228 -17.90 3.68 -11.30
CA VAL A 228 -17.80 4.15 -9.91
C VAL A 228 -16.90 5.39 -9.90
N PRO A 229 -17.34 6.52 -9.32
CA PRO A 229 -16.60 7.77 -9.34
C PRO A 229 -15.16 7.64 -8.80
N PRO A 230 -14.21 8.46 -9.31
CA PRO A 230 -12.79 8.40 -8.96
C PRO A 230 -12.50 9.04 -7.59
N THR A 231 -13.18 8.58 -6.54
CA THR A 231 -12.91 9.00 -5.16
C THR A 231 -12.88 7.78 -4.26
N LEU A 232 -12.05 7.84 -3.21
CA LEU A 232 -12.05 6.79 -2.18
C LEU A 232 -13.41 6.70 -1.47
N HIS A 233 -14.08 7.84 -1.29
CA HIS A 233 -15.40 7.90 -0.66
C HIS A 233 -16.44 7.11 -1.47
N ALA A 234 -16.61 7.42 -2.76
CA ALA A 234 -17.60 6.75 -3.61
C ALA A 234 -17.32 5.25 -3.74
N TYR A 235 -16.04 4.84 -3.83
CA TYR A 235 -15.69 3.43 -3.88
C TYR A 235 -15.97 2.72 -2.55
N THR A 236 -15.67 3.37 -1.43
CA THR A 236 -15.96 2.81 -0.10
C THR A 236 -17.45 2.65 0.12
N GLU A 237 -18.24 3.66 -0.22
CA GLU A 237 -19.70 3.62 -0.16
C GLU A 237 -20.26 2.50 -1.06
N PHE A 238 -19.82 2.42 -2.31
CA PHE A 238 -20.20 1.34 -3.22
C PHE A 238 -19.92 -0.04 -2.61
N LEU A 239 -18.71 -0.25 -2.07
CA LEU A 239 -18.33 -1.49 -1.44
C LEU A 239 -19.08 -1.77 -0.13
N GLU A 240 -19.64 -0.78 0.56
CA GLU A 240 -20.44 -0.98 1.77
C GLU A 240 -21.85 -1.45 1.43
N PHE A 241 -22.47 -0.86 0.41
CA PHE A 241 -23.88 -1.09 0.07
C PHE A 241 -24.10 -2.10 -1.06
N THR A 242 -23.07 -2.47 -1.82
CA THR A 242 -23.17 -3.43 -2.92
C THR A 242 -22.46 -4.73 -2.57
N HIS A 243 -23.19 -5.85 -2.59
CA HIS A 243 -22.55 -7.16 -2.58
C HIS A 243 -21.97 -7.44 -3.97
N CYS A 244 -20.65 -7.43 -4.07
CA CYS A 244 -19.93 -7.70 -5.31
C CYS A 244 -18.66 -8.51 -5.08
N ASP A 245 -18.14 -9.07 -6.17
CA ASP A 245 -16.76 -9.51 -6.28
C ASP A 245 -15.87 -8.32 -6.71
N TYR A 246 -14.59 -8.35 -6.34
CA TYR A 246 -13.56 -7.51 -6.91
C TYR A 246 -12.65 -8.35 -7.80
N ILE A 247 -12.44 -7.93 -9.05
CA ILE A 247 -11.45 -8.55 -9.94
C ILE A 247 -10.70 -7.46 -10.69
N GLY A 248 -9.39 -7.26 -10.46
CA GLY A 248 -8.70 -6.18 -11.18
C GLY A 248 -7.22 -6.02 -10.88
N THR A 249 -6.57 -5.14 -11.66
CA THR A 249 -5.10 -4.97 -11.64
C THR A 249 -4.61 -3.98 -10.58
N ARG A 250 -5.50 -3.19 -9.95
CA ARG A 250 -5.13 -2.27 -8.89
C ARG A 250 -5.11 -2.95 -7.52
N LEU A 251 -3.92 -3.32 -7.03
CA LEU A 251 -3.75 -4.03 -5.74
C LEU A 251 -4.53 -3.42 -4.56
N HIS A 252 -4.43 -2.12 -4.31
CA HIS A 252 -5.06 -1.52 -3.12
C HIS A 252 -6.59 -1.35 -3.28
N GLY A 253 -7.11 -1.28 -4.50
CA GLY A 253 -8.55 -1.39 -4.74
C GLY A 253 -9.10 -2.73 -4.27
N GLY A 254 -8.37 -3.82 -4.56
CA GLY A 254 -8.72 -5.15 -4.05
C GLY A 254 -8.57 -5.27 -2.54
N ILE A 255 -7.52 -4.70 -1.96
CA ILE A 255 -7.36 -4.70 -0.49
C ILE A 255 -8.50 -3.92 0.19
N ARG A 256 -8.94 -2.79 -0.37
CA ARG A 256 -10.11 -2.06 0.16
C ARG A 256 -11.39 -2.89 0.02
N ALA A 257 -11.57 -3.63 -1.08
CA ALA A 257 -12.68 -4.56 -1.24
C ALA A 257 -12.67 -5.66 -0.15
N LEU A 258 -11.51 -6.26 0.13
CA LEU A 258 -11.34 -7.18 1.26
C LEU A 258 -11.69 -6.54 2.61
N GLN A 259 -11.26 -5.28 2.86
CA GLN A 259 -11.62 -4.51 4.07
C GLN A 259 -13.12 -4.21 4.20
N LYS A 260 -13.91 -4.46 3.15
CA LYS A 260 -15.37 -4.32 3.13
C LYS A 260 -16.06 -5.68 2.93
N ASN A 261 -15.37 -6.76 3.29
CA ASN A 261 -15.86 -8.14 3.20
C ASN A 261 -16.31 -8.54 1.78
N ARG A 262 -15.59 -8.10 0.75
CA ARG A 262 -15.87 -8.49 -0.64
C ARG A 262 -14.91 -9.55 -1.13
N ARG A 263 -15.45 -10.58 -1.78
CA ARG A 263 -14.67 -11.64 -2.44
C ARG A 263 -13.77 -10.99 -3.47
N THR A 264 -12.48 -11.31 -3.45
CA THR A 264 -11.48 -10.51 -4.15
C THR A 264 -10.48 -11.40 -4.87
N ILE A 265 -10.27 -11.15 -6.16
CA ILE A 265 -9.22 -11.72 -7.00
C ILE A 265 -8.38 -10.57 -7.54
N ILE A 266 -7.13 -10.48 -7.12
CA ILE A 266 -6.24 -9.42 -7.58
C ILE A 266 -5.43 -9.93 -8.76
N VAL A 267 -5.43 -9.20 -9.87
CA VAL A 267 -4.58 -9.51 -11.03
C VAL A 267 -3.20 -8.90 -10.77
N GLY A 268 -2.22 -9.76 -10.49
CA GLY A 268 -0.85 -9.38 -10.19
C GLY A 268 -0.09 -8.94 -11.44
N ILE A 269 0.15 -7.63 -11.55
CA ILE A 269 0.90 -7.00 -12.65
C ILE A 269 2.32 -6.58 -12.25
N ASP A 270 2.62 -6.55 -10.95
CA ASP A 270 3.90 -6.10 -10.39
C ASP A 270 4.27 -6.87 -9.11
N ASN A 271 5.48 -6.63 -8.63
CA ASN A 271 6.00 -7.27 -7.41
C ASN A 271 5.13 -7.00 -6.18
N ARG A 272 4.34 -5.91 -6.14
CA ARG A 272 3.59 -5.52 -4.95
C ARG A 272 2.49 -6.53 -4.62
N ALA A 273 1.85 -7.08 -5.65
CA ALA A 273 0.84 -8.13 -5.52
C ALA A 273 1.50 -9.51 -5.37
N ILE A 274 2.52 -9.78 -6.20
CA ILE A 274 3.21 -11.08 -6.20
C ILE A 274 3.88 -11.38 -4.86
N GLU A 275 4.57 -10.42 -4.25
CA GLU A 275 5.21 -10.63 -2.95
C GLU A 275 4.16 -10.80 -1.83
N LYS A 276 3.01 -10.11 -1.88
CA LYS A 276 1.93 -10.33 -0.91
C LYS A 276 1.26 -11.69 -1.04
N LYS A 277 1.17 -12.23 -2.26
CA LYS A 277 0.73 -13.61 -2.50
C LYS A 277 1.68 -14.59 -1.80
N LYS A 278 2.99 -14.43 -2.02
CA LYS A 278 4.03 -15.31 -1.45
C LYS A 278 4.09 -15.22 0.07
N ASP A 279 4.15 -14.01 0.62
CA ASP A 279 4.39 -13.78 2.04
C ASP A 279 3.14 -14.00 2.89
N PHE A 280 1.96 -13.62 2.39
CA PHE A 280 0.74 -13.50 3.20
C PHE A 280 -0.45 -14.26 2.64
N ASN A 281 -0.26 -15.05 1.57
CA ASN A 281 -1.32 -15.84 0.95
C ASN A 281 -2.51 -14.97 0.47
N LEU A 282 -2.23 -13.80 -0.10
CA LEU A 282 -3.25 -12.95 -0.73
C LEU A 282 -3.74 -13.59 -2.04
N ASN A 283 -5.06 -13.58 -2.28
CA ASN A 283 -5.69 -14.13 -3.49
C ASN A 283 -5.29 -13.32 -4.74
N VAL A 284 -4.24 -13.78 -5.41
CA VAL A 284 -3.64 -13.13 -6.57
C VAL A 284 -3.45 -14.14 -7.70
N ILE A 285 -3.97 -13.81 -8.88
CA ILE A 285 -3.65 -14.47 -10.15
C ILE A 285 -2.59 -13.65 -10.89
N GLU A 286 -1.52 -14.27 -11.37
CA GLU A 286 -0.55 -13.54 -12.19
C GLU A 286 -1.18 -13.18 -13.52
N ARG A 287 -0.89 -11.99 -14.06
CA ARG A 287 -1.52 -11.54 -15.32
C ARG A 287 -1.33 -12.53 -16.47
N LYS A 288 -0.16 -13.19 -16.55
CA LYS A 288 0.14 -14.21 -17.57
C LYS A 288 -0.77 -15.44 -17.50
N ASP A 289 -1.32 -15.75 -16.33
CA ASP A 289 -2.13 -16.93 -16.08
C ASP A 289 -3.64 -16.62 -16.17
N LEU A 290 -4.00 -15.38 -16.50
CA LEU A 290 -5.39 -14.91 -16.47
C LEU A 290 -6.32 -15.76 -17.36
N LYS A 291 -5.89 -16.06 -18.59
CA LYS A 291 -6.67 -16.85 -19.55
C LYS A 291 -6.92 -18.28 -19.11
N ILE A 292 -6.00 -18.88 -18.35
CA ILE A 292 -6.07 -20.28 -17.94
C ILE A 292 -6.67 -20.47 -16.54
N GLY A 293 -6.54 -19.47 -15.67
CA GLY A 293 -6.88 -19.59 -14.25
C GLY A 293 -8.14 -18.85 -13.82
N LEU A 294 -8.57 -17.81 -14.54
CA LEU A 294 -9.64 -16.93 -14.06
C LEU A 294 -10.97 -17.65 -13.93
N MET A 295 -11.34 -18.50 -14.91
CA MET A 295 -12.58 -19.28 -14.88
C MET A 295 -12.70 -20.07 -13.58
N LYS A 296 -11.67 -20.87 -13.28
CA LYS A 296 -11.60 -21.68 -12.06
C LYS A 296 -11.80 -20.82 -10.80
N LEU A 297 -11.06 -19.71 -10.70
CA LEU A 297 -11.14 -18.81 -9.55
C LEU A 297 -12.51 -18.15 -9.42
N VAL A 298 -13.29 -18.05 -10.49
CA VAL A 298 -14.63 -17.43 -10.47
C VAL A 298 -15.73 -18.45 -10.22
N THR A 299 -15.62 -19.66 -10.76
CA THR A 299 -16.65 -20.70 -10.63
C THR A 299 -16.54 -21.51 -9.36
N GLU A 300 -15.36 -21.66 -8.79
CA GLU A 300 -15.14 -22.42 -7.55
C GLU A 300 -15.18 -21.52 -6.30
N ASP A 301 -15.39 -22.17 -5.15
CA ASP A 301 -15.25 -21.53 -3.85
C ASP A 301 -13.83 -21.01 -3.65
N LEU A 302 -13.72 -19.71 -3.36
CA LEU A 302 -12.45 -19.03 -3.14
C LEU A 302 -12.38 -18.56 -1.68
N PRO A 303 -11.90 -19.40 -0.74
CA PRO A 303 -11.70 -18.96 0.62
C PRO A 303 -10.62 -17.86 0.69
N THR A 304 -10.81 -16.90 1.59
CA THR A 304 -9.75 -15.95 1.93
C THR A 304 -8.97 -16.48 3.12
N GLN A 305 -7.67 -16.69 2.97
CA GLN A 305 -6.81 -17.28 4.00
C GLN A 305 -5.52 -16.46 4.18
N ILE A 306 -5.67 -15.15 4.39
CA ILE A 306 -4.54 -14.23 4.53
C ILE A 306 -3.81 -14.49 5.85
N ARG A 307 -2.48 -14.50 5.82
CA ARG A 307 -1.60 -14.76 6.98
C ARG A 307 -0.80 -13.51 7.30
N ILE A 308 -1.14 -12.83 8.38
CA ILE A 308 -0.49 -11.59 8.79
C ILE A 308 0.54 -11.87 9.90
N PRO A 309 1.75 -11.29 9.84
CA PRO A 309 2.80 -11.50 10.84
C PRO A 309 2.53 -10.66 12.11
N LEU A 310 1.55 -11.08 12.91
CA LEU A 310 1.09 -10.35 14.11
C LEU A 310 2.22 -10.11 15.12
N GLU A 311 3.13 -11.07 15.30
CA GLU A 311 4.29 -10.92 16.20
C GLU A 311 5.18 -9.76 15.76
N ASN A 312 5.52 -9.66 14.47
CA ASN A 312 6.33 -8.56 13.94
C ASN A 312 5.60 -7.22 14.06
N ILE A 313 4.28 -7.18 13.82
CA ILE A 313 3.47 -5.97 14.00
C ILE A 313 3.53 -5.51 15.46
N ASN A 314 3.34 -6.42 16.41
CA ASN A 314 3.38 -6.12 17.83
C ASN A 314 4.77 -5.67 18.28
N LEU A 315 5.84 -6.32 17.82
CA LEU A 315 7.22 -5.89 18.06
C LEU A 315 7.47 -4.46 17.56
N TRP A 316 6.99 -4.13 16.35
CA TRP A 316 7.09 -2.78 15.80
C TRP A 316 6.29 -1.76 16.61
N LYS A 317 5.06 -2.08 17.04
CA LYS A 317 4.24 -1.15 17.85
C LYS A 317 4.83 -0.93 19.25
N ASN A 318 5.31 -1.98 19.90
CA ASN A 318 5.75 -1.93 21.30
C ASN A 318 7.04 -1.13 21.53
N GLN A 319 7.87 -0.94 20.49
CA GLN A 319 9.08 -0.11 20.60
C GLN A 319 8.78 1.36 20.98
N PHE A 320 7.55 1.82 20.75
CA PHE A 320 7.14 3.19 21.06
C PHE A 320 6.63 3.36 22.49
N ILE A 321 6.18 2.27 23.13
CA ILE A 321 5.64 2.27 24.50
C ILE A 321 6.77 2.37 25.52
N GLN A 322 7.87 1.64 25.32
CA GLN A 322 9.00 1.63 26.26
C GLN A 322 9.78 2.96 26.31
N ASN A 323 9.72 3.76 25.25
CA ASN A 323 10.49 5.01 25.15
C ASN A 323 9.85 6.22 25.85
N ASP A 324 8.60 6.14 26.29
CA ASP A 324 7.96 7.22 27.07
C ASP A 324 8.24 7.10 28.58
N GLY A 325 8.79 5.97 29.08
CA GLY A 325 9.05 5.72 30.50
C GLY A 325 10.42 6.16 31.05
N ASN A 326 11.41 6.46 30.21
CA ASN A 326 12.81 6.73 30.64
C ASN A 326 13.19 8.23 30.71
N LYS A 327 12.24 9.12 31.03
CA LYS A 327 12.53 10.55 31.25
C LYS A 327 11.88 11.15 32.50
N SER A 328 11.78 10.36 33.57
CA SER A 328 11.33 10.85 34.87
C SER A 328 12.12 10.25 36.03
N VAL A 329 13.45 10.35 36.01
CA VAL A 329 14.26 10.49 37.22
C VAL A 329 15.52 11.27 36.82
N SER A 330 15.54 12.56 37.15
CA SER A 330 16.76 13.34 37.37
C SER A 330 17.08 13.30 38.85
#